data_AF-A0A3D0NBM7-F1
#
_entry.id   AF-A0A3D0NBM7-F1
#
_cell.length_a   1.000
_cell.length_b   1.000
_cell.length_c   1.000
_cell.angle_alpha   90.00
_cell.angle_beta   90.00
_cell.angle_gamma   90.00
#
_symmetry.space_group_name_H-M   'P 1'
#
loop_
_entity.id
_entity.type
_entity.pdbx_description
1 polymer ?
#
loop_
_entity_poly.entity_id
_entity_poly.type
_entity_poly.pdbx_seq_one_letter_code
_entity_poly.pdbx_strand_id
1 'polypeptide(L)'
;IAAAGTKYRLLEIGNNMRVRWQKRPYGDQGICISRALYQRVGGFEDVPFMEDVLLAGKLRQLSIAPCLLNDRIKVSPRRWQRSGVIRQTLKNWSLLRQLKRGRTPNELIEQYARDDEQRRGGSE
;
A
#
# COMPACT_ATOMS: atom_id res chain seq x y z
N ILE A 1 8.69 0.63 11.88
CA ILE A 1 9.91 0.21 11.13
C ILE A 1 10.98 -0.16 12.13
N ALA A 2 11.53 -1.37 12.06
CA ALA A 2 12.59 -1.84 12.96
C ALA A 2 13.97 -1.27 12.54
N ALA A 3 14.09 0.06 12.54
CA ALA A 3 15.35 0.76 12.32
C ALA A 3 15.36 2.03 13.19
N ALA A 4 16.43 2.22 13.97
CA ALA A 4 16.61 3.39 14.81
C ALA A 4 17.06 4.58 13.96
N GLY A 5 16.23 5.62 13.88
CA GLY A 5 16.58 6.90 13.26
C GLY A 5 15.41 7.87 13.20
N THR A 6 15.66 9.15 13.49
CA THR A 6 14.64 10.23 13.52
C THR A 6 13.85 10.35 12.22
N LYS A 7 14.49 10.02 11.09
CA LYS A 7 13.87 9.96 9.75
C LYS A 7 12.80 8.87 9.64
N TYR A 8 12.97 7.73 10.31
CA TYR A 8 11.99 6.62 10.32
C TYR A 8 10.80 6.92 11.25
N ARG A 9 11.01 7.68 12.33
CA ARG A 9 9.93 8.16 13.22
C ARG A 9 9.03 9.19 12.53
N LEU A 10 9.60 10.15 11.81
CA LEU A 10 8.83 11.10 10.99
C LEU A 10 8.02 10.38 9.89
N LEU A 11 8.59 9.34 9.30
CA LEU A 11 7.86 8.50 8.34
C LEU A 11 6.71 7.73 8.99
N GLU A 12 6.90 7.17 10.19
CA GLU A 12 5.83 6.51 10.94
C GLU A 12 4.68 7.48 11.24
N ILE A 13 4.99 8.70 11.68
CA ILE A 13 3.99 9.74 11.95
C ILE A 13 3.24 10.11 10.66
N GLY A 14 3.97 10.33 9.56
CA GLY A 14 3.37 10.62 8.25
C GLY A 14 2.49 9.48 7.72
N ASN A 15 2.91 8.22 7.91
CA ASN A 15 2.13 7.06 7.49
C ASN A 15 0.89 6.86 8.38
N ASN A 16 0.99 7.07 9.70
CA ASN A 16 -0.15 7.00 10.62
C ASN A 16 -1.19 8.12 10.36
N MET A 17 -0.74 9.35 10.11
CA MET A 17 -1.62 10.44 9.70
C MET A 17 -2.29 10.12 8.36
N ARG A 18 -1.55 9.50 7.43
CA ARG A 18 -2.08 9.11 6.12
C ARG A 18 -3.14 8.02 6.21
N VAL A 19 -2.97 7.00 7.06
CA VAL A 19 -4.00 5.98 7.27
C VAL A 19 -5.27 6.60 7.88
N ARG A 20 -5.10 7.50 8.87
CA ARG A 20 -6.21 8.26 9.47
C ARG A 20 -6.95 9.14 8.45
N TRP A 21 -6.24 9.71 7.48
CA TRP A 21 -6.84 10.62 6.48
C TRP A 21 -7.37 9.91 5.22
N GLN A 22 -6.71 8.84 4.75
CA GLN A 22 -7.11 8.13 3.53
C GLN A 22 -8.05 6.94 3.79
N LYS A 23 -8.13 6.42 5.03
CA LYS A 23 -8.95 5.24 5.41
C LYS A 23 -8.77 4.05 4.45
N ARG A 24 -7.57 3.88 3.88
CA ARG A 24 -7.23 2.80 2.95
C ARG A 24 -6.06 2.01 3.54
N PRO A 25 -6.34 0.86 4.19
CA PRO A 25 -5.27 -0.02 4.61
C PRO A 25 -4.64 -0.64 3.37
N TYR A 26 -3.31 -0.77 3.40
CA TYR A 26 -2.55 -1.52 2.40
C TYR A 26 -2.33 -2.95 2.92
N GLY A 27 -2.01 -3.88 2.03
CA GLY A 27 -1.71 -5.26 2.39
C GLY A 27 -0.58 -5.38 3.41
N ASP A 28 0.38 -4.45 3.38
CA ASP A 28 1.49 -4.40 4.36
C ASP A 28 1.06 -4.01 5.79
N GLN A 29 -0.19 -3.57 5.96
CA GLN A 29 -0.78 -3.21 7.26
C GLN A 29 -1.62 -4.33 7.87
N GLY A 30 -1.77 -5.47 7.18
CA GLY A 30 -2.53 -6.62 7.67
C GLY A 30 -4.02 -6.34 7.75
N ILE A 31 -4.73 -6.59 6.66
CA ILE A 31 -6.17 -6.38 6.58
C ILE A 31 -6.88 -7.59 7.20
N CYS A 32 -7.64 -7.36 8.28
CA CYS A 32 -8.53 -8.35 8.87
C CYS A 32 -9.99 -8.00 8.56
N ILE A 33 -10.72 -8.93 7.94
CA ILE A 33 -12.12 -8.76 7.55
C ILE A 33 -12.91 -10.02 7.89
N SER A 34 -14.16 -9.87 8.33
CA SER A 34 -15.02 -11.03 8.59
C SER A 34 -15.37 -11.74 7.28
N ARG A 35 -15.45 -13.08 7.30
CA ARG A 35 -15.78 -13.87 6.10
C ARG A 35 -17.10 -13.44 5.45
N ALA A 36 -18.11 -13.15 6.26
CA ALA A 36 -19.41 -12.69 5.79
C ALA A 36 -19.28 -11.36 5.03
N LEU A 37 -18.47 -10.43 5.53
CA LEU A 37 -18.25 -9.15 4.87
C LEU A 37 -17.40 -9.31 3.60
N TYR A 38 -16.37 -10.14 3.64
CA TYR A 38 -15.54 -10.47 2.48
C TYR A 38 -16.38 -11.03 1.32
N GLN A 39 -17.28 -11.96 1.61
CA GLN A 39 -18.21 -12.51 0.61
C GLN A 39 -19.20 -11.45 0.11
N ARG A 40 -19.73 -10.60 1.01
CA ARG A 40 -20.66 -9.52 0.65
C ARG A 40 -20.07 -8.50 -0.32
N VAL A 41 -18.76 -8.24 -0.25
CA VAL A 41 -18.06 -7.32 -1.18
C VAL A 41 -17.53 -8.02 -2.43
N GLY A 42 -17.81 -9.32 -2.61
CA GLY A 42 -17.34 -10.10 -3.75
C GLY A 42 -15.86 -10.50 -3.68
N GLY A 43 -15.25 -10.41 -2.50
CA GLY A 43 -13.85 -10.78 -2.27
C GLY A 43 -12.82 -9.88 -2.96
N PHE A 44 -11.58 -10.40 -3.06
CA PHE A 44 -10.52 -9.79 -3.85
C PHE A 44 -10.85 -9.86 -5.34
N GLU A 45 -10.53 -8.80 -6.05
CA GLU A 45 -10.54 -8.83 -7.51
C GLU A 45 -9.35 -9.64 -8.01
N ASP A 46 -9.57 -10.40 -9.07
CA ASP A 46 -8.51 -11.15 -9.76
C ASP A 46 -7.64 -10.19 -10.58
N VAL A 47 -6.84 -9.41 -9.86
CA VAL A 47 -5.91 -8.45 -10.43
C VAL A 47 -4.52 -8.71 -9.90
N PRO A 48 -3.47 -8.52 -10.71
CA PRO A 48 -2.11 -8.86 -10.32
C PRO A 48 -1.50 -7.84 -9.34
N PHE A 49 -2.18 -6.70 -9.12
CA PHE A 49 -1.66 -5.60 -8.32
C PHE A 49 -2.77 -4.73 -7.73
N MET A 50 -2.59 -4.24 -6.50
CA MET A 50 -3.53 -3.33 -5.83
C MET A 50 -4.91 -3.93 -5.51
N GLU A 51 -5.01 -5.26 -5.43
CA GLU A 51 -6.19 -6.01 -5.01
C GLU A 51 -6.70 -5.55 -3.63
N ASP A 52 -5.77 -5.21 -2.74
CA ASP A 52 -6.00 -4.65 -1.40
C ASP A 52 -6.67 -3.27 -1.45
N VAL A 53 -6.20 -2.38 -2.32
CA VAL A 53 -6.73 -1.02 -2.49
C VAL A 53 -8.14 -1.06 -3.08
N LEU A 54 -8.41 -2.00 -3.98
CA LEU A 54 -9.73 -2.22 -4.58
C LEU A 54 -10.71 -2.76 -3.54
N LEU A 55 -10.30 -3.76 -2.75
CA LEU A 55 -11.09 -4.27 -1.63
C LEU A 55 -11.44 -3.14 -0.63
N ALA A 56 -10.44 -2.34 -0.23
CA ALA A 56 -10.65 -1.17 0.63
C ALA A 56 -11.60 -0.13 -0.01
N GLY A 57 -11.57 0.01 -1.34
CA GLY A 57 -12.49 0.84 -2.11
C GLY A 57 -13.94 0.38 -1.97
N LYS A 58 -14.21 -0.91 -2.17
CA LYS A 58 -15.54 -1.52 -2.05
C LYS A 58 -16.10 -1.39 -0.62
N LEU A 59 -15.26 -1.64 0.38
CA LEU A 59 -15.65 -1.45 1.79
C LEU A 59 -16.05 -0.01 2.09
N ARG A 60 -15.32 0.96 1.52
CA ARG A 60 -15.63 2.38 1.67
C ARG A 60 -16.94 2.78 0.97
N GLN A 61 -17.26 2.19 -0.18
CA GLN A 61 -18.55 2.41 -0.87
C GLN A 61 -19.74 1.93 -0.02
N LEU A 62 -19.53 0.91 0.82
CA LEU A 62 -20.53 0.44 1.78
C LEU A 62 -20.53 1.20 3.11
N SER A 63 -19.83 2.33 3.19
CA SER A 63 -19.65 3.13 4.43
C SER A 63 -18.99 2.35 5.58
N ILE A 64 -18.27 1.27 5.28
CA ILE A 64 -17.56 0.48 6.29
C ILE A 64 -16.17 1.08 6.49
N ALA A 65 -15.94 1.63 7.67
CA ALA A 65 -14.65 2.17 8.05
C ALA A 65 -13.78 1.07 8.69
N PRO A 66 -12.48 0.98 8.34
CA PRO A 66 -11.57 0.08 9.02
C PRO A 66 -11.34 0.53 10.48
N CYS A 67 -11.34 -0.43 11.41
CA CYS A 67 -10.86 -0.20 12.76
C CYS A 67 -9.33 -0.35 12.78
N LEU A 68 -8.62 0.64 13.35
CA LEU A 68 -7.16 0.56 13.48
C LEU A 68 -6.81 -0.15 14.78
N LEU A 69 -6.16 -1.31 14.68
CA LEU A 69 -5.58 -1.98 15.84
C LEU A 69 -4.28 -1.26 16.24
N ASN A 70 -4.01 -1.17 17.54
CA ASN A 70 -2.78 -0.55 18.06
C ASN A 70 -1.53 -1.43 17.86
N ASP A 71 -1.71 -2.68 17.44
CA ASP A 71 -0.63 -3.61 17.18
C ASP A 71 0.14 -3.27 15.91
N ARG A 72 1.47 -3.44 15.97
CA ARG A 72 2.37 -3.08 14.88
C ARG A 72 2.84 -4.34 14.17
N ILE A 73 2.52 -4.43 12.88
CA ILE A 73 3.12 -5.43 12.01
C ILE A 73 4.54 -4.98 11.64
N LYS A 74 5.53 -5.84 11.91
CA LYS A 74 6.93 -5.60 11.54
C LYS A 74 7.12 -5.91 10.06
N VAL A 75 7.11 -4.86 9.24
CA VAL A 75 7.45 -4.97 7.81
C VAL A 75 8.96 -4.86 7.61
N SER A 76 9.53 -5.71 6.76
CA SER A 76 10.96 -5.73 6.46
C SER A 76 11.41 -4.43 5.80
N PRO A 77 12.44 -3.73 6.33
CA PRO A 77 12.90 -2.45 5.76
C PRO A 77 13.70 -2.62 4.45
N ARG A 78 13.97 -3.86 4.00
CA ARG A 78 14.86 -4.18 2.86
C ARG A 78 14.55 -3.34 1.61
N ARG A 79 13.27 -3.14 1.28
CA ARG A 79 12.84 -2.36 0.11
C ARG A 79 13.10 -0.85 0.30
N TRP A 80 12.81 -0.32 1.49
CA TRP A 80 13.06 1.09 1.81
C TRP A 80 14.54 1.42 1.96
N GLN A 81 15.36 0.47 2.42
CA GLN A 81 16.82 0.64 2.51
C GLN A 81 17.47 0.66 1.13
N ARG A 82 17.02 -0.18 0.19
CA ARG A 82 17.53 -0.18 -1.18
C ARG A 82 17.10 1.03 -2.01
N SER A 83 15.83 1.45 -1.90
CA SER A 83 15.27 2.47 -2.79
C SER A 83 15.24 3.89 -2.21
N GLY A 84 15.53 4.03 -0.91
CA GLY A 84 15.37 5.27 -0.18
C GLY A 84 13.90 5.51 0.20
N VAL A 85 13.69 5.84 1.48
CA VAL A 85 12.37 5.93 2.09
C VAL A 85 11.43 6.88 1.34
N ILE A 86 11.89 8.11 1.06
CA ILE A 86 11.09 9.17 0.44
C ILE A 86 10.71 8.81 -1.00
N ARG A 87 11.68 8.29 -1.78
CA ARG A 87 11.46 7.89 -3.19
C ARG A 87 10.45 6.77 -3.29
N GLN A 88 10.52 5.77 -2.42
CA GLN A 88 9.54 4.68 -2.38
C GLN A 88 8.14 5.20 -2.02
N THR A 89 8.04 6.12 -1.06
CA THR A 89 6.74 6.73 -0.69
C THR A 89 6.13 7.52 -1.85
N LEU A 90 6.91 8.35 -2.55
CA LEU A 90 6.44 9.11 -3.70
C LEU A 90 6.01 8.20 -4.87
N LYS A 91 6.74 7.11 -5.13
CA LYS A 91 6.37 6.11 -6.15
C LYS A 91 5.03 5.47 -5.82
N ASN A 92 4.87 4.97 -4.60
CA ASN A 92 3.61 4.37 -4.16
C ASN A 92 2.44 5.38 -4.31
N TRP A 93 2.66 6.66 -3.96
CA TRP A 93 1.66 7.71 -4.14
C TRP A 93 1.34 8.01 -5.60
N SER A 94 2.33 7.94 -6.50
CA SER A 94 2.10 8.10 -7.94
C SER A 94 1.20 6.98 -8.46
N LEU A 95 1.50 5.72 -8.15
CA LEU A 95 0.71 4.57 -8.58
C LEU A 95 -0.74 4.65 -8.08
N LEU A 96 -0.95 5.05 -6.83
CA LEU A 96 -2.29 5.21 -6.26
C LEU A 96 -3.09 6.34 -6.91
N ARG A 97 -2.42 7.44 -7.26
CA ARG A 97 -3.06 8.53 -8.01
C ARG A 97 -3.45 8.06 -9.41
N GLN A 98 -2.62 7.26 -10.06
CA GLN A 98 -2.92 6.68 -11.37
C GLN A 98 -4.11 5.71 -11.30
N LEU A 99 -4.14 4.81 -10.31
CA LEU A 99 -5.29 3.93 -10.08
C LEU A 99 -6.58 4.75 -9.88
N LYS A 100 -6.53 5.82 -9.06
CA LYS A 100 -7.69 6.71 -8.85
C LYS A 100 -8.12 7.48 -10.10
N ARG A 101 -7.21 7.70 -11.06
CA ARG A 101 -7.50 8.34 -12.34
C ARG A 101 -8.07 7.38 -13.38
N GLY A 102 -8.23 6.10 -13.04
CA GLY A 102 -8.83 5.09 -13.90
C GLY A 102 -7.83 4.20 -14.63
N ARG A 103 -6.52 4.29 -14.33
CA ARG A 103 -5.58 3.26 -14.81
C ARG A 103 -5.89 1.91 -14.18
N THR A 104 -5.72 0.86 -14.97
CA THR A 104 -5.95 -0.50 -14.55
C THR A 104 -4.77 -1.05 -13.74
N PRO A 105 -5.01 -1.98 -12.81
CA PRO A 105 -3.96 -2.76 -12.13
C PRO A 105 -2.88 -3.34 -13.06
N ASN A 106 -3.27 -3.80 -14.26
CA ASN A 106 -2.37 -4.40 -15.25
C ASN A 106 -1.34 -3.38 -15.77
N GLU A 107 -1.77 -2.16 -16.08
CA GLU A 107 -0.83 -1.10 -16.51
C GLU A 107 0.11 -0.68 -15.37
N LEU A 108 -0.36 -0.75 -14.12
CA LEU A 108 0.42 -0.37 -12.95
C LEU A 108 1.47 -1.41 -12.58
N ILE A 109 1.20 -2.71 -12.78
CA ILE A 109 2.20 -3.75 -12.53
C ILE A 109 3.33 -3.69 -13.56
N GLU A 110 3.02 -3.45 -14.84
CA GLU A 110 4.03 -3.28 -15.89
C GLU A 110 4.95 -2.09 -15.60
N GLN A 111 4.36 -0.95 -15.23
CA GLN A 111 5.14 0.22 -14.80
C GLN A 111 5.96 -0.10 -13.55
N TYR A 112 5.38 -0.79 -12.57
CA TYR A 112 6.06 -1.15 -11.34
C TYR A 112 7.27 -2.06 -11.60
N ALA A 113 7.10 -3.08 -12.46
CA ALA A 113 8.12 -4.04 -12.85
C ALA A 113 9.26 -3.39 -13.65
N ARG A 114 8.93 -2.56 -14.65
CA ARG A 114 9.92 -1.81 -15.44
C ARG A 114 10.80 -0.92 -14.54
N ASP A 115 10.19 -0.23 -13.59
CA ASP A 115 10.89 0.61 -12.62
C ASP A 115 11.76 -0.20 -11.64
N ASP A 116 11.43 -1.48 -11.38
CA ASP A 116 12.23 -2.38 -10.54
C ASP A 116 13.40 -2.99 -11.35
N GLU A 117 13.18 -3.34 -12.62
CA GLU A 117 14.20 -3.84 -13.55
C GLU A 117 15.26 -2.79 -13.88
N GLN A 118 14.86 -1.56 -14.22
CA GLN A 118 15.79 -0.44 -14.45
C GLN A 118 16.69 -0.16 -13.24
N ARG A 119 16.25 -0.54 -12.04
CA ARG A 119 17.04 -0.41 -10.81
C ARG A 119 17.91 -1.61 -10.50
N ARG A 120 17.55 -2.81 -10.96
CA ARG A 120 18.43 -3.98 -10.91
C ARG A 120 19.59 -3.83 -11.91
N GLY A 121 19.35 -3.19 -13.06
CA GLY A 121 20.38 -2.89 -14.06
C GLY A 121 21.19 -1.61 -13.81
N GLY A 122 20.85 -0.80 -12.79
CA GLY A 122 21.56 0.44 -12.44
C GLY A 122 22.67 0.26 -11.41
N SER A 123 23.12 -0.96 -11.20
CA SER A 123 24.23 -1.33 -10.32
C SER A 123 25.28 -2.12 -11.10
N GLU A 124 25.78 -1.50 -12.16
CA GLU A 124 27.07 -1.80 -12.80
C GLU A 124 27.90 -0.51 -12.82
#